data_AF-A0A085UG14-F1
#
_entry.id   AF-A0A085UG14-F1
#
_cell.length_a   1.000
_cell.length_b   1.000
_cell.length_c   1.000
_cell.angle_alpha   90.00
_cell.angle_beta   90.00
_cell.angle_gamma   90.00
#
_symmetry.space_group_name_H-M   'P 1'
#
loop_
_entity.id
_entity.type
_entity.pdbx_description
1 polymer ?
#
loop_
_entity_poly.entity_id
_entity_poly.type
_entity_poly.pdbx_seq_one_letter_code
_entity_poly.pdbx_strand_id
1 'polypeptide(L)'
;MKKIIISILLIAGVLITNMLYLTFFSKSSNANDHYGSMTQLMKATKEGVDWKIFTKDEHNPTVIVAPHGGGIEPGTTEIAGSIAKKANAGYYTFQGIRPQNNSELHVTSINYDEPKAREMIGQSERTVTIHKTGREGADVYIGGRDTALKHKIMDSLTHKGFIVKEANGNIAGEGIKNITNMNKRQAGVQLEVSNSTIHNFFKNGDSSRVSRIYAANWTNTMERFTDGVAEALKS
;
A
#
# COMPACT_ATOMS: atom_id res chain seq x y z
N MET A 1 26.17 -45.28 30.65
CA MET A 1 24.81 -44.90 30.16
C MET A 1 24.39 -43.48 30.58
N LYS A 2 24.45 -43.09 31.86
CA LYS A 2 24.05 -41.72 32.31
C LYS A 2 24.79 -40.56 31.62
N LYS A 3 26.09 -40.67 31.33
CA LYS A 3 26.87 -39.61 30.65
C LYS A 3 26.44 -39.36 29.20
N ILE A 4 26.00 -40.40 28.48
CA ILE A 4 25.57 -40.29 27.07
C ILE A 4 24.21 -39.58 26.98
N ILE A 5 23.31 -39.83 27.94
CA ILE A 5 21.98 -39.20 28.00
C ILE A 5 22.10 -37.68 28.27
N ILE A 6 23.04 -37.26 29.12
CA ILE A 6 23.28 -35.84 29.43
C ILE A 6 23.84 -35.10 28.20
N SER A 7 24.75 -35.72 27.43
CA SER A 7 25.28 -35.12 26.20
C SER A 7 24.22 -34.97 25.10
N ILE A 8 23.28 -35.91 24.97
CA ILE A 8 22.18 -35.82 23.99
C ILE A 8 21.19 -34.69 24.37
N LEU A 9 20.89 -34.51 25.66
CA LEU A 9 20.02 -33.43 26.14
C LEU A 9 20.62 -32.02 25.95
N LEU A 10 21.94 -31.87 26.10
CA LEU A 10 22.64 -30.61 25.86
C LEU A 10 22.67 -30.23 24.37
N ILE A 11 22.86 -31.20 23.48
CA ILE A 11 22.86 -30.97 22.01
C ILE A 11 21.44 -30.63 21.52
N ALA A 12 20.41 -31.32 22.04
CA ALA A 12 19.02 -31.00 21.74
C ALA A 12 18.62 -29.59 22.21
N GLY A 13 19.09 -29.15 23.39
CA GLY A 13 18.86 -27.81 23.90
C GLY A 13 19.44 -26.71 23.01
N VAL A 14 20.68 -26.87 22.52
CA VAL A 14 21.34 -25.90 21.63
C VAL A 14 20.69 -25.83 20.24
N LEU A 15 20.19 -26.96 19.72
CA LEU A 15 19.45 -27.02 18.46
C LEU A 15 18.08 -26.34 18.58
N ILE A 16 17.35 -26.57 19.68
CA ILE A 16 16.03 -25.96 19.93
C ILE A 16 16.16 -24.45 20.14
N THR A 17 17.19 -23.96 20.85
CA THR A 17 17.41 -22.51 21.01
C THR A 17 17.79 -21.82 19.71
N ASN A 18 18.56 -22.47 18.81
CA ASN A 18 18.86 -21.92 17.49
C ASN A 18 17.63 -21.94 16.57
N MET A 19 16.80 -22.98 16.63
CA MET A 19 15.56 -23.05 15.86
C MET A 19 14.56 -21.97 16.30
N LEU A 20 14.46 -21.70 17.60
CA LEU A 20 13.67 -20.59 18.15
C LEU A 20 14.24 -19.21 17.77
N TYR A 21 15.56 -19.03 17.76
CA TYR A 21 16.20 -17.78 17.32
C TYR A 21 15.94 -17.49 15.83
N LEU A 22 15.98 -18.52 14.98
CA LEU A 22 15.66 -18.42 13.55
C LEU A 22 14.16 -18.17 13.28
N THR A 23 13.25 -18.63 14.16
CA THR A 23 11.81 -18.31 14.07
C THR A 23 11.45 -16.93 14.59
N PHE A 24 12.19 -16.38 15.57
CA PHE A 24 11.98 -15.01 16.06
C PHE A 24 12.66 -13.94 15.18
N PHE A 25 13.72 -14.32 14.47
CA PHE A 25 14.38 -13.50 13.45
C PHE A 25 14.17 -14.07 12.04
N SER A 26 12.95 -14.51 11.74
CA SER A 26 12.53 -14.66 10.34
C SER A 26 12.59 -13.28 9.71
N LYS A 27 13.73 -12.96 9.09
CA LYS A 27 13.94 -11.78 8.26
C LYS A 27 12.84 -11.81 7.21
N SER A 28 11.83 -10.96 7.36
CA SER A 28 10.81 -10.80 6.32
C SER A 28 11.54 -10.48 5.04
N SER A 29 11.26 -11.24 3.98
CA SER A 29 11.80 -11.02 2.66
C SER A 29 11.25 -9.71 2.08
N ASN A 30 11.76 -8.58 2.57
CA ASN A 30 11.64 -7.31 1.91
C ASN A 30 12.85 -7.22 0.98
N ALA A 31 12.62 -6.93 -0.30
CA ALA A 31 13.65 -6.22 -1.04
C ALA A 31 14.02 -5.01 -0.17
N ASN A 32 15.27 -4.89 0.28
CA ASN A 32 15.65 -3.83 1.20
C ASN A 32 15.37 -2.50 0.52
N ASP A 33 14.42 -1.72 1.06
CA ASP A 33 14.22 -0.34 0.63
C ASP A 33 15.56 0.38 0.67
N HIS A 34 15.79 1.24 -0.33
CA HIS A 34 17.04 2.01 -0.39
C HIS A 34 17.17 2.95 0.82
N TYR A 35 16.04 3.43 1.33
CA TYR A 35 15.94 4.24 2.53
C TYR A 35 15.13 3.51 3.60
N GLY A 36 15.61 3.54 4.84
CA GLY A 36 14.94 2.91 5.98
C GLY A 36 13.73 3.69 6.49
N SER A 37 13.53 4.95 6.09
CA SER A 37 12.37 5.77 6.40
C SER A 37 12.19 6.93 5.40
N MET A 38 11.03 7.59 5.43
CA MET A 38 10.78 8.80 4.63
C MET A 38 11.65 9.96 5.10
N THR A 39 11.92 10.08 6.41
CA THR A 39 12.89 11.04 6.95
C THR A 39 14.27 10.86 6.30
N GLN A 40 14.75 9.62 6.17
CA GLN A 40 16.04 9.35 5.51
C GLN A 40 15.97 9.67 4.02
N LEU A 41 14.91 9.24 3.33
CA LEU A 41 14.70 9.52 1.91
C LEU A 41 14.72 11.03 1.63
N MET A 42 13.92 11.81 2.36
CA MET A 42 13.78 13.26 2.17
C MET A 42 15.06 14.02 2.50
N LYS A 43 15.89 13.51 3.42
CA LYS A 43 17.22 14.07 3.69
C LYS A 43 18.21 13.83 2.55
N ALA A 44 18.10 12.71 1.85
CA ALA A 44 19.02 12.28 0.80
C ALA A 44 18.61 12.71 -0.62
N THR A 45 17.40 13.22 -0.78
CA THR A 45 16.80 13.57 -2.08
C THR A 45 16.19 14.98 -2.04
N LYS A 46 15.68 15.47 -3.17
CA LYS A 46 15.18 16.84 -3.30
C LYS A 46 13.76 16.88 -3.86
N GLU A 47 12.86 17.56 -3.14
CA GLU A 47 11.51 17.87 -3.63
C GLU A 47 11.57 18.69 -4.93
N GLY A 48 10.65 18.42 -5.84
CA GLY A 48 10.57 19.06 -7.15
C GLY A 48 11.56 18.50 -8.19
N VAL A 49 12.53 17.68 -7.76
CA VAL A 49 13.49 16.99 -8.63
C VAL A 49 13.27 15.48 -8.61
N ASP A 50 13.33 14.90 -7.40
CA ASP A 50 13.18 13.45 -7.20
C ASP A 50 11.72 13.06 -6.97
N TRP A 51 11.02 13.86 -6.16
CA TRP A 51 9.66 13.60 -5.73
C TRP A 51 8.84 14.88 -5.55
N LYS A 52 7.52 14.74 -5.46
CA LYS A 52 6.58 15.81 -5.05
C LYS A 52 5.49 15.24 -4.17
N ILE A 53 5.04 16.01 -3.19
CA ILE A 53 3.84 15.69 -2.42
C ILE A 53 2.67 16.48 -3.01
N PHE A 54 1.51 15.84 -3.11
CA PHE A 54 0.26 16.52 -3.43
C PHE A 54 -0.82 16.12 -2.43
N THR A 55 -1.53 17.12 -1.92
CA THR A 55 -2.61 16.96 -0.94
C THR A 55 -3.88 17.69 -1.40
N LYS A 56 -5.03 17.25 -0.88
CA LYS A 56 -6.31 17.96 -0.99
C LYS A 56 -7.19 17.61 0.20
N ASP A 57 -7.99 18.57 0.66
CA ASP A 57 -8.98 18.41 1.73
C ASP A 57 -8.37 17.75 2.98
N GLU A 58 -7.29 18.34 3.50
CA GLU A 58 -6.38 17.73 4.49
C GLU A 58 -7.04 17.31 5.82
N HIS A 59 -8.19 17.90 6.16
CA HIS A 59 -8.93 17.62 7.39
C HIS A 59 -10.20 16.77 7.18
N ASN A 60 -10.33 16.11 6.02
CA ASN A 60 -11.48 15.25 5.73
C ASN A 60 -11.47 13.98 6.61
N PRO A 61 -12.63 13.55 7.16
CA PRO A 61 -12.71 12.34 7.98
C PRO A 61 -12.40 11.04 7.20
N THR A 62 -12.43 11.07 5.88
CA THR A 62 -11.99 9.96 5.02
C THR A 62 -10.81 10.44 4.19
N VAL A 63 -9.70 9.69 4.16
CA VAL A 63 -8.53 10.01 3.34
C VAL A 63 -8.14 8.85 2.43
N ILE A 64 -7.87 9.16 1.16
CA ILE A 64 -7.31 8.22 0.17
C ILE A 64 -5.85 8.57 -0.06
N VAL A 65 -4.98 7.58 0.04
CA VAL A 65 -3.54 7.79 0.14
C VAL A 65 -2.83 6.90 -0.88
N ALA A 66 -1.99 7.49 -1.73
CA ALA A 66 -1.02 6.76 -2.55
C ALA A 66 0.40 7.04 -2.03
N PRO A 67 0.90 6.27 -1.04
CA PRO A 67 2.22 6.51 -0.44
C PRO A 67 3.36 6.25 -1.43
N HIS A 68 3.11 5.45 -2.47
CA HIS A 68 4.07 5.10 -3.53
C HIS A 68 3.59 5.62 -4.90
N GLY A 69 3.17 6.88 -4.95
CA GLY A 69 2.65 7.53 -6.15
C GLY A 69 3.69 7.79 -7.25
N GLY A 70 3.20 8.38 -8.35
CA GLY A 70 4.01 8.80 -9.47
C GLY A 70 4.67 7.62 -10.17
N GLY A 71 6.00 7.62 -10.22
CA GLY A 71 6.80 6.56 -10.82
C GLY A 71 7.17 5.41 -9.89
N ILE A 72 6.88 5.50 -8.58
CA ILE A 72 7.27 4.47 -7.61
C ILE A 72 6.44 3.21 -7.86
N GLU A 73 5.12 3.34 -7.78
CA GLU A 73 4.13 2.34 -8.20
C GLU A 73 3.20 2.98 -9.25
N PRO A 74 3.52 2.89 -10.56
CA PRO A 74 2.74 3.56 -11.60
C PRO A 74 1.25 3.22 -11.57
N GLY A 75 0.40 4.25 -11.63
CA GLY A 75 -1.07 4.15 -11.63
C GLY A 75 -1.73 4.47 -10.28
N THR A 76 -1.01 4.37 -9.16
CA THR A 76 -1.61 4.53 -7.82
C THR A 76 -2.06 5.97 -7.55
N THR A 77 -1.31 6.97 -8.01
CA THR A 77 -1.67 8.40 -7.95
C THR A 77 -2.99 8.68 -8.66
N GLU A 78 -3.15 8.14 -9.87
CA GLU A 78 -4.36 8.33 -10.67
C GLU A 78 -5.58 7.66 -10.01
N ILE A 79 -5.40 6.44 -9.50
CA ILE A 79 -6.45 5.68 -8.79
C ILE A 79 -6.89 6.42 -7.53
N ALA A 80 -5.94 6.78 -6.67
CA ALA A 80 -6.22 7.44 -5.40
C ALA A 80 -6.90 8.81 -5.61
N GLY A 81 -6.42 9.60 -6.58
CA GLY A 81 -7.02 10.89 -6.91
C GLY A 81 -8.45 10.76 -7.45
N SER A 82 -8.71 9.77 -8.30
CA SER A 82 -10.05 9.49 -8.83
C SER A 82 -11.04 9.07 -7.73
N ILE A 83 -10.64 8.14 -6.87
CA ILE A 83 -11.47 7.69 -5.73
C ILE A 83 -11.75 8.88 -4.79
N ALA A 84 -10.72 9.66 -4.43
CA ALA A 84 -10.89 10.79 -3.53
C ALA A 84 -11.88 11.82 -4.08
N LYS A 85 -11.76 12.16 -5.37
CA LYS A 85 -12.70 13.05 -6.06
C LYS A 85 -14.12 12.50 -6.04
N LYS A 86 -14.30 11.22 -6.38
CA LYS A 86 -15.64 10.58 -6.45
C LYS A 86 -16.28 10.43 -5.07
N ALA A 87 -15.48 10.21 -4.03
CA ALA A 87 -15.93 10.00 -2.65
C ALA A 87 -16.07 11.31 -1.84
N ASN A 88 -15.66 12.46 -2.37
CA ASN A 88 -15.46 13.70 -1.61
C ASN A 88 -14.58 13.48 -0.37
N ALA A 89 -13.48 12.75 -0.55
CA ALA A 89 -12.53 12.41 0.50
C ALA A 89 -11.26 13.27 0.39
N GLY A 90 -10.52 13.35 1.50
CA GLY A 90 -9.15 13.86 1.50
C GLY A 90 -8.25 13.02 0.62
N TYR A 91 -7.21 13.64 0.07
CA TYR A 91 -6.29 12.99 -0.85
C TYR A 91 -4.85 13.30 -0.46
N TYR A 92 -4.02 12.26 -0.46
CA TYR A 92 -2.57 12.38 -0.33
C TYR A 92 -1.88 11.51 -1.39
N THR A 93 -0.82 12.02 -2.00
CA THR A 93 0.13 11.18 -2.75
C THR A 93 1.56 11.70 -2.62
N PHE A 94 2.49 10.77 -2.45
CA PHE A 94 3.92 11.02 -2.61
C PHE A 94 4.35 10.49 -3.98
N GLN A 95 4.74 11.38 -4.90
CA GLN A 95 5.01 11.02 -6.28
C GLN A 95 6.51 10.99 -6.55
N GLY A 96 7.05 9.83 -6.94
CA GLY A 96 8.35 9.79 -7.60
C GLY A 96 8.25 10.42 -8.99
N ILE A 97 9.09 11.41 -9.29
CA ILE A 97 9.04 12.17 -10.55
C ILE A 97 10.34 12.08 -11.36
N ARG A 98 11.27 11.22 -10.96
CA ARG A 98 12.51 10.96 -11.71
C ARG A 98 12.19 10.39 -13.10
N PRO A 99 13.03 10.63 -14.11
CA PRO A 99 12.90 9.94 -15.40
C PRO A 99 13.04 8.41 -15.28
N GLN A 100 13.85 7.93 -14.34
CA GLN A 100 14.14 6.52 -14.10
C GLN A 100 14.40 6.24 -12.61
N ASN A 101 14.46 4.97 -12.22
CA ASN A 101 14.82 4.53 -10.86
C ASN A 101 13.94 5.11 -9.74
N ASN A 102 12.65 5.30 -10.00
CA ASN A 102 11.72 5.73 -8.95
C ASN A 102 11.46 4.64 -7.90
N SER A 103 11.73 3.37 -8.19
CA SER A 103 11.64 2.29 -7.20
C SER A 103 12.60 2.46 -6.02
N GLU A 104 13.70 3.21 -6.18
CA GLU A 104 14.60 3.58 -5.07
C GLU A 104 13.94 4.53 -4.07
N LEU A 105 12.86 5.21 -4.46
CA LEU A 105 12.10 6.11 -3.59
C LEU A 105 11.00 5.36 -2.80
N HIS A 106 10.91 4.04 -2.94
CA HIS A 106 9.99 3.24 -2.14
C HIS A 106 10.49 3.15 -0.68
N VAL A 107 9.57 3.37 0.25
CA VAL A 107 9.76 3.15 1.70
C VAL A 107 8.53 2.40 2.20
N THR A 108 8.73 1.22 2.77
CA THR A 108 7.65 0.35 3.24
C THR A 108 6.69 1.09 4.18
N SER A 109 5.40 0.78 4.05
CA SER A 109 4.33 1.39 4.84
C SER A 109 4.52 1.32 6.36
N ILE A 110 5.31 0.35 6.85
CA ILE A 110 5.64 0.20 8.29
C ILE A 110 6.64 1.26 8.78
N ASN A 111 7.50 1.76 7.89
CA ASN A 111 8.52 2.75 8.18
C ASN A 111 8.18 4.13 7.60
N TYR A 112 6.95 4.31 7.13
CA TYR A 112 6.51 5.54 6.48
C TYR A 112 6.25 6.64 7.54
N ASP A 113 7.23 7.53 7.69
CA ASP A 113 7.25 8.62 8.68
C ASP A 113 7.18 10.02 8.06
N GLU A 114 6.65 10.13 6.84
CA GLU A 114 6.42 11.43 6.21
C GLU A 114 5.37 12.24 7.02
N PRO A 115 5.71 13.46 7.50
CA PRO A 115 4.87 14.21 8.44
C PRO A 115 3.46 14.50 7.94
N LYS A 116 3.28 14.92 6.68
CA LYS A 116 1.98 15.32 6.14
C LYS A 116 1.04 14.13 5.96
N ALA A 117 1.55 12.99 5.48
CA ALA A 117 0.79 11.74 5.39
C ALA A 117 0.28 11.32 6.78
N ARG A 118 1.18 11.33 7.78
CA ARG A 118 0.83 10.96 9.15
C ARG A 118 -0.17 11.91 9.79
N GLU A 119 -0.05 13.21 9.53
CA GLU A 119 -1.01 14.20 10.01
C GLU A 119 -2.41 13.94 9.44
N MET A 120 -2.54 13.86 8.11
CA MET A 120 -3.83 13.66 7.44
C MET A 120 -4.48 12.33 7.86
N ILE A 121 -3.70 11.25 7.92
CA ILE A 121 -4.20 9.94 8.34
C ILE A 121 -4.58 9.96 9.81
N GLY A 122 -3.73 10.49 10.69
CA GLY A 122 -3.97 10.55 12.13
C GLY A 122 -5.19 11.38 12.53
N GLN A 123 -5.59 12.36 11.71
CA GLN A 123 -6.81 13.14 11.91
C GLN A 123 -8.07 12.50 11.30
N SER A 124 -7.91 11.55 10.37
CA SER A 124 -9.02 10.88 9.70
C SER A 124 -9.68 9.79 10.56
N GLU A 125 -10.95 9.51 10.27
CA GLU A 125 -11.70 8.37 10.80
C GLU A 125 -11.51 7.12 9.92
N ARG A 126 -11.38 7.31 8.60
CA ARG A 126 -11.25 6.24 7.61
C ARG A 126 -10.07 6.52 6.68
N THR A 127 -9.29 5.48 6.39
CA THR A 127 -8.14 5.55 5.49
C THR A 127 -8.20 4.41 4.49
N VAL A 128 -8.01 4.73 3.22
CA VAL A 128 -7.77 3.73 2.17
C VAL A 128 -6.42 4.04 1.51
N THR A 129 -5.48 3.11 1.59
CA THR A 129 -4.19 3.22 0.89
C THR A 129 -4.25 2.45 -0.43
N ILE A 130 -3.70 3.04 -1.48
CA ILE A 130 -3.61 2.44 -2.82
C ILE A 130 -2.16 2.09 -3.10
N HIS A 131 -1.93 0.81 -3.37
CA HIS A 131 -0.66 0.20 -3.72
C HIS A 131 -0.79 -0.61 -5.01
N LYS A 132 0.35 -1.01 -5.54
CA LYS A 132 0.48 -1.91 -6.68
C LYS A 132 1.27 -3.15 -6.29
N THR A 133 0.76 -4.31 -6.70
CA THR A 133 1.41 -5.59 -6.43
C THR A 133 1.74 -6.35 -7.72
N GLY A 134 2.86 -7.07 -7.68
CA GLY A 134 3.21 -8.06 -8.68
C GLY A 134 2.50 -9.41 -8.50
N ARG A 135 1.70 -9.56 -7.43
CA ARG A 135 0.94 -10.80 -7.19
C ARG A 135 -0.18 -10.96 -8.24
N GLU A 136 -0.27 -12.14 -8.81
CA GLU A 136 -1.26 -12.48 -9.85
C GLU A 136 -2.44 -13.26 -9.27
N GLY A 137 -3.52 -13.42 -10.05
CA GLY A 137 -4.67 -14.26 -9.69
C GLY A 137 -5.84 -13.54 -9.00
N ALA A 138 -5.75 -12.23 -8.81
CA ALA A 138 -6.86 -11.33 -8.48
C ALA A 138 -6.63 -9.99 -9.21
N ASP A 139 -7.70 -9.22 -9.40
CA ASP A 139 -7.56 -7.85 -9.87
C ASP A 139 -7.02 -6.93 -8.77
N VAL A 140 -7.47 -7.18 -7.53
CA VAL A 140 -7.07 -6.45 -6.34
C VAL A 140 -7.00 -7.38 -5.14
N TYR A 141 -5.95 -7.21 -4.34
CA TYR A 141 -5.82 -7.80 -3.02
C TYR A 141 -6.19 -6.75 -1.96
N ILE A 142 -7.06 -7.10 -1.03
CA ILE A 142 -7.54 -6.17 0.01
C ILE A 142 -7.06 -6.61 1.39
N GLY A 143 -6.43 -5.68 2.10
CA GLY A 143 -5.88 -5.89 3.43
C GLY A 143 -6.23 -4.73 4.36
N GLY A 144 -5.53 -4.64 5.49
CA GLY A 144 -5.79 -3.66 6.54
C GLY A 144 -6.77 -4.18 7.60
N ARG A 145 -6.95 -3.37 8.66
CA ARG A 145 -7.65 -3.78 9.88
C ARG A 145 -9.13 -3.37 9.93
N ASP A 146 -9.60 -2.48 9.04
CA ASP A 146 -11.03 -2.09 9.02
C ASP A 146 -11.86 -3.15 8.29
N THR A 147 -12.19 -4.23 8.98
CA THR A 147 -12.92 -5.39 8.41
C THR A 147 -14.26 -5.02 7.80
N ALA A 148 -15.01 -4.10 8.43
CA ALA A 148 -16.28 -3.63 7.92
C ALA A 148 -16.12 -2.88 6.58
N LEU A 149 -15.14 -1.97 6.50
CA LEU A 149 -14.87 -1.26 5.26
C LEU A 149 -14.26 -2.18 4.17
N LYS A 150 -13.41 -3.15 4.56
CA LYS A 150 -12.91 -4.18 3.62
C LYS A 150 -14.07 -4.89 2.94
N HIS A 151 -15.02 -5.44 3.71
CA HIS A 151 -16.16 -6.16 3.14
C HIS A 151 -17.01 -5.27 2.21
N LYS A 152 -17.30 -4.03 2.59
CA LYS A 152 -18.02 -3.08 1.72
C LYS A 152 -17.32 -2.85 0.38
N ILE A 153 -15.99 -2.67 0.40
CA ILE A 153 -15.20 -2.47 -0.82
C ILE A 153 -15.13 -3.76 -1.64
N MET A 154 -14.95 -4.92 -1.00
CA MET A 154 -14.98 -6.23 -1.66
C MET A 154 -16.28 -6.45 -2.41
N ASP A 155 -17.42 -6.30 -1.71
CA ASP A 155 -18.75 -6.51 -2.29
C ASP A 155 -19.00 -5.57 -3.47
N SER A 156 -18.67 -4.28 -3.31
CA SER A 156 -18.86 -3.30 -4.38
C SER A 156 -18.00 -3.61 -5.61
N LEU A 157 -16.72 -3.93 -5.43
CA LEU A 157 -15.82 -4.26 -6.53
C LEU A 157 -16.20 -5.59 -7.20
N THR A 158 -16.58 -6.61 -6.43
CA THR A 158 -17.07 -7.88 -6.98
C THR A 158 -18.36 -7.69 -7.77
N HIS A 159 -19.29 -6.85 -7.29
CA HIS A 159 -20.50 -6.52 -8.06
C HIS A 159 -20.18 -5.79 -9.38
N LYS A 160 -19.09 -5.01 -9.42
CA LYS A 160 -18.59 -4.39 -10.65
C LYS A 160 -17.73 -5.32 -11.51
N GLY A 161 -17.64 -6.61 -11.15
CA GLY A 161 -17.01 -7.66 -11.94
C GLY A 161 -15.50 -7.81 -11.74
N PHE A 162 -14.93 -7.26 -10.65
CA PHE A 162 -13.53 -7.46 -10.30
C PHE A 162 -13.33 -8.72 -9.45
N ILE A 163 -12.23 -9.42 -9.69
CA ILE A 163 -11.79 -10.52 -8.83
C ILE A 163 -11.07 -9.92 -7.63
N VAL A 164 -11.70 -9.96 -6.46
CA VAL A 164 -11.13 -9.44 -5.20
C VAL A 164 -10.72 -10.60 -4.31
N LYS A 165 -9.52 -10.52 -3.72
CA LYS A 165 -9.04 -11.51 -2.73
C LYS A 165 -8.54 -10.82 -1.48
N GLU A 166 -8.67 -11.47 -0.33
CA GLU A 166 -7.99 -11.05 0.89
C GLU A 166 -6.47 -11.08 0.68
N ALA A 167 -5.80 -10.01 1.09
CA ALA A 167 -4.37 -9.90 1.10
C ALA A 167 -3.78 -10.71 2.27
N ASN A 168 -2.61 -11.32 2.07
CA ASN A 168 -1.93 -12.09 3.11
C ASN A 168 -0.42 -11.91 3.03
N GLY A 169 0.29 -12.29 4.09
CA GLY A 169 1.73 -12.18 4.19
C GLY A 169 2.20 -10.72 4.13
N ASN A 170 3.20 -10.43 3.29
CA ASN A 170 3.85 -9.13 3.21
C ASN A 170 2.95 -7.98 2.69
N ILE A 171 1.82 -8.29 2.04
CA ILE A 171 0.86 -7.30 1.53
C ILE A 171 -0.43 -7.23 2.35
N ALA A 172 -0.52 -7.94 3.48
CA ALA A 172 -1.73 -7.99 4.30
C ALA A 172 -2.13 -6.62 4.89
N GLY A 173 -1.16 -5.74 5.14
CA GLY A 173 -1.43 -4.39 5.63
C GLY A 173 -1.97 -4.31 7.07
N GLU A 174 -1.92 -5.39 7.86
CA GLU A 174 -2.58 -5.47 9.19
C GLU A 174 -1.74 -4.95 10.36
N GLY A 175 -0.45 -4.69 10.13
CA GLY A 175 0.48 -4.22 11.15
C GLY A 175 0.07 -2.86 11.72
N ILE A 176 0.11 -2.71 13.04
CA ILE A 176 -0.27 -1.45 13.71
C ILE A 176 0.65 -0.27 13.36
N LYS A 177 1.87 -0.55 12.91
CA LYS A 177 2.83 0.44 12.43
C LYS A 177 2.70 0.72 10.92
N ASN A 178 1.89 -0.05 10.20
CA ASN A 178 1.59 0.27 8.80
C ASN A 178 0.79 1.57 8.76
N ILE A 179 1.24 2.55 7.97
CA ILE A 179 0.62 3.87 7.87
C ILE A 179 -0.88 3.80 7.53
N THR A 180 -1.33 2.77 6.79
CA THR A 180 -2.75 2.50 6.52
C THR A 180 -3.60 2.49 7.79
N ASN A 181 -3.06 2.00 8.90
CA ASN A 181 -3.78 1.83 10.17
C ASN A 181 -3.47 2.92 11.20
N MET A 182 -2.88 4.05 10.81
CA MET A 182 -2.54 5.12 11.75
C MET A 182 -3.66 6.15 11.95
N ASN A 183 -4.86 5.86 11.47
CA ASN A 183 -6.03 6.70 11.70
C ASN A 183 -6.57 6.57 13.13
N LYS A 184 -7.58 7.38 13.49
CA LYS A 184 -8.16 7.40 14.84
C LYS A 184 -8.72 6.05 15.30
N ARG A 185 -9.18 5.22 14.36
CA ARG A 185 -9.72 3.88 14.63
C ARG A 185 -8.64 2.80 14.68
N GLN A 186 -7.39 3.17 14.41
CA GLN A 186 -6.26 2.26 14.21
C GLN A 186 -6.57 1.14 13.21
N ALA A 187 -7.39 1.47 12.21
CA ALA A 187 -7.94 0.52 11.28
C ALA A 187 -8.25 1.20 9.94
N GLY A 188 -7.41 0.91 8.94
CA GLY A 188 -7.65 1.31 7.56
C GLY A 188 -7.78 0.11 6.63
N VAL A 189 -7.90 0.41 5.34
CA VAL A 189 -7.95 -0.57 4.25
C VAL A 189 -6.76 -0.35 3.32
N GLN A 190 -6.08 -1.43 2.95
CA GLN A 190 -5.00 -1.42 1.96
C GLN A 190 -5.49 -2.11 0.68
N LEU A 191 -5.42 -1.43 -0.46
CA LEU A 191 -5.73 -2.00 -1.77
C LEU A 191 -4.44 -2.19 -2.56
N GLU A 192 -4.15 -3.44 -2.91
CA GLU A 192 -2.97 -3.87 -3.68
C GLU A 192 -3.44 -4.28 -5.07
N VAL A 193 -3.37 -3.34 -6.01
CA VAL A 193 -3.88 -3.53 -7.38
C VAL A 193 -2.85 -4.28 -8.22
N SER A 194 -3.27 -5.33 -8.91
CA SER A 194 -2.35 -6.17 -9.68
C SER A 194 -1.78 -5.43 -10.89
N ASN A 195 -0.60 -5.85 -11.37
CA ASN A 195 0.00 -5.33 -12.60
C ASN A 195 -0.94 -5.39 -13.81
N SER A 196 -1.64 -6.52 -14.01
CA SER A 196 -2.55 -6.70 -15.14
C SER A 196 -3.74 -5.75 -15.04
N THR A 197 -4.28 -5.53 -13.84
CA THR A 197 -5.36 -4.57 -13.61
C THR A 197 -4.90 -3.13 -13.84
N ILE A 198 -3.70 -2.76 -13.39
CA ILE A 198 -3.09 -1.45 -13.71
C ILE A 198 -3.00 -1.25 -15.22
N HIS A 199 -2.53 -2.24 -16.00
CA HIS A 199 -2.51 -2.12 -17.45
C HIS A 199 -3.92 -1.92 -18.04
N ASN A 200 -4.91 -2.65 -17.53
CA ASN A 200 -6.30 -2.50 -17.99
C ASN A 200 -6.94 -1.15 -17.65
N PHE A 201 -6.35 -0.36 -16.75
CA PHE A 201 -6.83 0.98 -16.39
C PHE A 201 -6.42 2.06 -17.38
N PHE A 202 -5.44 1.81 -18.25
CA PHE A 202 -4.94 2.78 -19.21
C PHE A 202 -5.08 2.26 -20.64
N LYS A 203 -5.38 3.16 -21.59
CA LYS A 203 -5.51 2.81 -23.01
C LYS A 203 -4.24 2.10 -23.49
N ASN A 204 -4.43 1.05 -24.28
CA ASN A 204 -3.35 0.20 -24.82
C ASN A 204 -2.45 -0.46 -23.77
N GLY A 205 -2.86 -0.51 -22.50
CA GLY A 205 -1.98 -0.99 -21.42
C GLY A 205 -0.90 0.01 -21.00
N ASP A 206 -0.89 1.23 -21.57
CA ASP A 206 0.19 2.18 -21.39
C ASP A 206 0.03 2.98 -20.09
N SER A 207 0.62 2.43 -19.03
CA SER A 207 0.75 3.09 -17.73
C SER A 207 2.00 3.98 -17.63
N SER A 208 2.65 4.36 -18.74
CA SER A 208 3.77 5.31 -18.73
C SER A 208 3.32 6.70 -18.24
N ARG A 209 4.27 7.51 -17.75
CA ARG A 209 3.94 8.81 -17.13
C ARG A 209 3.25 9.73 -18.12
N VAL A 210 3.73 9.74 -19.37
CA VAL A 210 3.16 10.58 -20.44
C VAL A 210 1.74 10.17 -20.79
N SER A 211 1.38 8.89 -20.66
CA SER A 211 0.02 8.42 -20.92
C SER A 211 -0.91 8.64 -19.74
N ARG A 212 -0.51 8.17 -18.54
CA ARG A 212 -1.42 8.05 -17.38
C ARG A 212 -1.85 9.38 -16.77
N ILE A 213 -1.09 10.47 -16.93
CA ILE A 213 -1.47 11.78 -16.36
C ILE A 213 -2.66 12.43 -17.08
N TYR A 214 -3.00 11.98 -18.29
CA TYR A 214 -4.15 12.48 -19.03
C TYR A 214 -5.35 11.58 -18.77
N ALA A 215 -6.37 12.10 -18.10
CA ALA A 215 -7.60 11.35 -17.79
C ALA A 215 -8.32 10.80 -19.04
N ALA A 216 -8.11 11.42 -20.21
CA ALA A 216 -8.61 10.89 -21.48
C ALA A 216 -8.02 9.50 -21.85
N ASN A 217 -6.93 9.07 -21.22
CA ASN A 217 -6.33 7.75 -21.38
C ASN A 217 -6.78 6.74 -20.33
N TRP A 218 -7.60 7.13 -19.36
CA TRP A 218 -8.18 6.20 -18.39
C TRP A 218 -9.32 5.43 -19.05
N THR A 219 -9.40 4.12 -18.80
CA THR A 219 -10.40 3.25 -19.41
C THR A 219 -11.69 3.23 -18.60
N ASN A 220 -12.78 2.72 -19.19
CA ASN A 220 -14.00 2.44 -18.43
C ASN A 220 -13.78 1.42 -17.29
N THR A 221 -12.75 0.59 -17.37
CA THR A 221 -12.38 -0.33 -16.29
C THR A 221 -11.78 0.43 -15.10
N MET A 222 -10.95 1.45 -15.33
CA MET A 222 -10.49 2.37 -14.28
C MET A 222 -11.67 3.11 -13.62
N GLU A 223 -12.60 3.61 -14.44
CA GLU A 223 -13.77 4.32 -13.94
C GLU A 223 -14.64 3.42 -13.05
N ARG A 224 -14.98 2.21 -13.51
CA ARG A 224 -15.75 1.24 -12.72
C ARG A 224 -15.05 0.87 -11.42
N PHE A 225 -13.73 0.65 -11.43
CA PHE A 225 -12.98 0.31 -10.23
C PHE A 225 -13.07 1.43 -9.19
N THR A 226 -12.77 2.65 -9.62
CA THR A 226 -12.74 3.83 -8.73
C THR A 226 -14.15 4.22 -8.27
N ASP A 227 -15.19 4.00 -9.07
CA ASP A 227 -16.59 4.11 -8.65
C ASP A 227 -16.92 3.11 -7.54
N GLY A 228 -16.47 1.84 -7.66
CA GLY A 228 -16.79 0.81 -6.66
C GLY A 228 -16.21 1.13 -5.29
N VAL A 229 -14.95 1.54 -5.25
CA VAL A 229 -14.33 1.98 -3.99
C VAL A 229 -15.05 3.22 -3.44
N ALA A 230 -15.38 4.21 -4.29
CA ALA A 230 -16.04 5.43 -3.86
C ALA A 230 -17.48 5.20 -3.35
N GLU A 231 -18.24 4.29 -3.97
CA GLU A 231 -19.59 3.88 -3.52
C GLU A 231 -19.53 3.23 -2.14
N ALA A 232 -18.59 2.29 -1.92
CA ALA A 232 -18.39 1.64 -0.63
C ALA A 232 -18.09 2.63 0.50
N LEU A 233 -17.35 3.72 0.20
CA LEU A 233 -17.02 4.77 1.16
C LEU A 233 -18.21 5.69 1.51
N LYS A 234 -19.26 5.74 0.68
CA LYS A 234 -20.48 6.53 0.94
C LYS A 234 -21.56 5.74 1.68
N SER A 235 -21.46 4.41 1.67
CA SER A 235 -22.39 3.49 2.34
C SER A 235 -22.13 3.31 3.83
#